data_AF-A0A3B0K9F8-F1
#
_entry.id   AF-A0A3B0K9F8-F1
#
_cell.length_a   1.000
_cell.length_b   1.000
_cell.length_c   1.000
_cell.angle_alpha   90.00
_cell.angle_beta   90.00
_cell.angle_gamma   90.00
#
_symmetry.space_group_name_H-M   'P 1'
#
loop_
_entity.id
_entity.type
_entity.pdbx_description
1 polymer ?
#
loop_
_entity_poly.entity_id
_entity_poly.type
_entity_poly.pdbx_seq_one_letter_code
_entity_poly.pdbx_strand_id
1 'polypeptide(L)'
;MLEFQELMTVFQLLHWNGSLKAMRERHCSRQEVVAHYSNRSLDDEMRAQMSLDWIAREHESPGVIRRELLLAERELETSRMAGRELRFPKEKKDILMIAHNQLGGSNLNSASIDHL
;
A
#
# COMPACT_ATOMS: atom_id res chain seq x y z
N MET A 1 7.41 -16.06 15.97
CA MET A 1 6.96 -14.74 16.52
C MET A 1 7.01 -13.66 15.46
N LEU A 2 8.09 -13.54 14.67
CA LEU A 2 8.20 -12.59 13.54
C LEU A 2 7.21 -12.88 12.40
N GLU A 3 7.07 -14.14 11.99
CA GLU A 3 6.16 -14.55 10.89
C GLU A 3 4.70 -14.16 11.13
N PHE A 4 4.18 -14.35 12.37
CA PHE A 4 2.81 -13.98 12.69
C PHE A 4 2.61 -12.45 12.60
N GLN A 5 3.59 -11.68 13.03
CA GLN A 5 3.50 -10.23 13.01
C GLN A 5 3.62 -9.67 11.59
N GLU A 6 4.44 -10.29 10.75
CA GLU A 6 4.52 -9.96 9.33
C GLU A 6 3.20 -10.28 8.62
N LEU A 7 2.63 -11.46 8.88
CA LEU A 7 1.31 -11.85 8.37
C LEU A 7 0.23 -10.85 8.83
N MET A 8 0.23 -10.42 10.09
CA MET A 8 -0.69 -9.40 10.57
C MET A 8 -0.52 -8.07 9.82
N THR A 9 0.72 -7.64 9.57
CA THR A 9 1.00 -6.42 8.81
C THR A 9 0.46 -6.53 7.38
N VAL A 10 0.66 -7.67 6.70
CA VAL A 10 0.10 -7.94 5.37
C VAL A 10 -1.43 -7.82 5.39
N PHE A 11 -2.09 -8.44 6.36
CA PHE A 11 -3.56 -8.34 6.48
C PHE A 11 -4.04 -6.91 6.75
N GLN A 12 -3.33 -6.14 7.56
CA GLN A 12 -3.65 -4.73 7.80
C GLN A 12 -3.51 -3.91 6.50
N LEU A 13 -2.48 -4.17 5.69
CA LEU A 13 -2.27 -3.52 4.40
C LEU A 13 -3.35 -3.90 3.38
N LEU A 14 -3.67 -5.18 3.24
CA LEU A 14 -4.73 -5.68 2.36
C LEU A 14 -6.11 -5.13 2.75
N HIS A 15 -6.32 -4.89 4.04
CA HIS A 15 -7.54 -4.25 4.52
C HIS A 15 -7.56 -2.76 4.11
N TRP A 16 -6.47 -2.04 4.39
CA TRP A 16 -6.34 -0.61 4.14
C TRP A 16 -6.40 -0.26 2.64
N ASN A 17 -5.70 -1.00 1.79
CA ASN A 17 -5.76 -0.80 0.34
C ASN A 17 -7.02 -1.43 -0.27
N GLY A 18 -7.96 -1.97 0.51
CA GLY A 18 -9.22 -2.54 0.02
C GLY A 18 -9.13 -3.87 -0.72
N SER A 19 -7.95 -4.49 -0.87
CA SER A 19 -7.81 -5.80 -1.53
C SER A 19 -8.63 -6.88 -0.83
N LEU A 20 -8.74 -6.88 0.51
CA LEU A 20 -9.60 -7.84 1.22
C LEU A 20 -11.08 -7.71 0.83
N LYS A 21 -11.56 -6.49 0.60
CA LYS A 21 -12.93 -6.24 0.15
C LYS A 21 -13.11 -6.82 -1.26
N ALA A 22 -12.18 -6.55 -2.18
CA ALA A 22 -12.22 -7.08 -3.54
C ALA A 22 -12.15 -8.62 -3.59
N MET A 23 -11.32 -9.24 -2.75
CA MET A 23 -11.25 -10.70 -2.62
C MET A 23 -12.57 -11.28 -2.12
N ARG A 24 -13.19 -10.65 -1.12
CA ARG A 24 -14.51 -11.06 -0.62
C ARG A 24 -15.57 -10.96 -1.71
N GLU A 25 -15.56 -9.92 -2.52
CA GLU A 25 -16.47 -9.73 -3.66
C GLU A 25 -16.24 -10.77 -4.78
N ARG A 26 -15.03 -11.33 -4.88
CA ARG A 26 -14.67 -12.44 -5.77
C ARG A 26 -14.88 -13.82 -5.13
N HIS A 27 -15.56 -13.89 -3.99
CA HIS A 27 -15.85 -15.12 -3.25
C HIS A 27 -14.61 -15.88 -2.73
N CYS A 28 -13.48 -15.21 -2.53
CA CYS A 28 -12.35 -15.81 -1.82
C CYS A 28 -12.72 -16.04 -0.35
N SER A 29 -12.52 -17.27 0.12
CA SER A 29 -12.72 -17.65 1.52
C SER A 29 -11.59 -17.13 2.40
N ARG A 30 -11.88 -16.98 3.71
CA ARG A 30 -10.84 -16.62 4.70
C ARG A 30 -9.68 -17.61 4.71
N GLN A 31 -9.96 -18.90 4.55
CA GLN A 31 -8.94 -19.95 4.56
C GLN A 31 -8.00 -19.83 3.35
N GLU A 32 -8.55 -19.58 2.16
CA GLU A 32 -7.73 -19.37 0.95
C GLU A 32 -6.83 -18.14 1.08
N VAL A 33 -7.37 -17.03 1.58
CA VAL A 33 -6.58 -15.80 1.78
C VAL A 33 -5.47 -16.04 2.81
N VAL A 34 -5.78 -16.66 3.95
CA VAL A 34 -4.76 -17.00 4.95
C VAL A 34 -3.70 -17.93 4.37
N ALA A 35 -4.09 -19.01 3.68
CA ALA A 35 -3.14 -19.94 3.09
C ALA A 35 -2.23 -19.26 2.06
N HIS A 36 -2.76 -18.34 1.25
CA HIS A 36 -1.99 -17.62 0.24
C HIS A 36 -0.91 -16.71 0.86
N TYR A 37 -1.24 -16.02 1.95
CA TYR A 37 -0.31 -15.07 2.58
C TYR A 37 0.54 -15.66 3.71
N SER A 38 0.23 -16.86 4.22
CA SER A 38 0.94 -17.45 5.37
C SER A 38 2.44 -17.65 5.14
N ASN A 39 2.86 -17.87 3.88
CA ASN A 39 4.27 -18.07 3.51
C ASN A 39 4.80 -16.97 2.59
N ARG A 40 4.06 -15.86 2.42
CA ARG A 40 4.51 -14.71 1.62
C ARG A 40 4.99 -13.62 2.56
N SER A 41 6.26 -13.26 2.43
CA SER A 41 6.81 -12.08 3.09
C SER A 41 6.26 -10.81 2.44
N LEU A 42 6.29 -9.70 3.18
CA LEU A 42 6.04 -8.38 2.63
C LEU A 42 7.28 -7.91 1.87
N ASP A 43 7.37 -8.34 0.62
CA ASP A 43 8.48 -8.07 -0.29
C ASP A 43 8.20 -6.88 -1.23
N ASP A 44 9.19 -6.56 -2.05
CA ASP A 44 9.13 -5.44 -2.98
C ASP A 44 8.08 -5.64 -4.07
N GLU A 45 7.81 -6.88 -4.48
CA GLU A 45 6.76 -7.19 -5.46
C GLU A 45 5.38 -6.87 -4.87
N MET A 46 5.12 -7.27 -3.63
CA MET A 46 3.86 -6.95 -2.96
C MET A 46 3.67 -5.44 -2.78
N ARG A 47 4.73 -4.72 -2.36
CA ARG A 47 4.68 -3.25 -2.24
C ARG A 47 4.42 -2.58 -3.60
N ALA A 48 5.08 -3.04 -4.66
CA ALA A 48 4.88 -2.53 -6.00
C ALA A 48 3.44 -2.78 -6.48
N GLN A 49 2.88 -3.97 -6.28
CA GLN A 49 1.50 -4.26 -6.64
C GLN A 49 0.51 -3.37 -5.89
N MET A 50 0.70 -3.17 -4.58
CA MET A 50 -0.13 -2.26 -3.80
C MET A 50 0.00 -0.79 -4.24
N SER A 51 1.19 -0.37 -4.69
CA SER A 51 1.40 0.97 -5.23
C SER A 51 0.60 1.20 -6.52
N LEU A 52 0.49 0.18 -7.38
CA LEU A 52 -0.33 0.24 -8.60
C LEU A 52 -1.82 0.41 -8.28
N ASP A 53 -2.31 -0.27 -7.25
CA ASP A 53 -3.70 -0.10 -6.77
C ASP A 53 -3.95 1.35 -6.31
N TRP A 54 -2.97 1.98 -5.66
CA TRP A 54 -3.06 3.39 -5.25
C TRP A 54 -2.97 4.36 -6.43
N ILE A 55 -2.14 4.07 -7.43
CA ILE A 55 -2.07 4.86 -8.68
C ILE A 55 -3.42 4.82 -9.40
N ALA A 56 -4.04 3.65 -9.53
CA ALA A 56 -5.37 3.52 -10.13
C ALA A 56 -6.40 4.40 -9.40
N ARG A 57 -6.35 4.44 -8.06
CA ARG A 57 -7.22 5.31 -7.25
C ARG A 57 -6.94 6.79 -7.43
N GLU A 58 -5.69 7.18 -7.63
CA GLU A 58 -5.33 8.57 -7.91
C GLU A 58 -5.93 9.05 -9.23
N HIS A 59 -6.00 8.19 -10.24
CA HIS A 59 -6.67 8.50 -11.51
C HIS A 59 -8.19 8.69 -11.33
N GLU A 60 -8.82 7.92 -10.45
CA GLU A 60 -10.26 8.06 -10.14
C GLU A 60 -10.55 9.24 -9.19
N SER A 61 -9.62 9.51 -8.27
CA SER A 61 -9.75 10.52 -7.22
C SER A 61 -8.42 11.27 -7.03
N PRO A 62 -8.18 12.34 -7.81
CA PRO A 62 -6.95 13.10 -7.73
C PRO A 62 -6.67 13.66 -6.32
N GLY A 63 -5.43 13.54 -5.88
CA GLY A 63 -4.93 13.95 -4.57
C GLY A 63 -5.13 12.93 -3.44
N VAL A 64 -5.63 11.73 -3.72
CA VAL A 64 -5.83 10.69 -2.70
C VAL A 64 -4.51 10.16 -2.14
N ILE A 65 -3.49 9.94 -2.98
CA ILE A 65 -2.16 9.50 -2.54
C ILE A 65 -1.54 10.54 -1.61
N ARG A 66 -1.57 11.82 -2.00
CA ARG A 66 -1.03 12.91 -1.18
C ARG A 66 -1.72 12.99 0.19
N ARG A 67 -3.05 12.84 0.21
CA ARG A 67 -3.85 12.86 1.43
C ARG A 67 -3.50 11.67 2.34
N GLU A 68 -3.45 10.46 1.79
CA GLU A 68 -3.10 9.26 2.53
C GLU A 68 -1.66 9.28 3.03
N LEU A 69 -0.73 9.88 2.28
CA LEU A 69 0.66 10.01 2.72
C LEU A 69 0.76 10.88 3.98
N LEU A 70 0.06 12.01 4.00
CA LEU A 70 -0.02 12.87 5.18
C LEU A 70 -0.64 12.13 6.39
N LEU A 71 -1.67 11.32 6.15
CA LEU A 71 -2.28 10.50 7.20
C LEU A 71 -1.32 9.44 7.73
N ALA A 72 -0.60 8.74 6.85
CA ALA A 72 0.38 7.73 7.20
C ALA A 72 1.56 8.33 8.02
N GLU A 73 2.04 9.51 7.64
CA GLU A 73 3.10 10.22 8.38
C GLU A 73 2.64 10.63 9.78
N ARG A 74 1.43 11.19 9.90
CA ARG A 74 0.86 11.53 11.20
C ARG A 74 0.63 10.30 12.08
N GLU A 75 0.14 9.21 11.50
CA GLU A 75 -0.09 7.94 12.18
C GLU A 75 1.23 7.34 12.68
N LEU A 76 2.28 7.38 11.84
CA LEU A 76 3.62 6.91 12.20
C LEU A 76 4.17 7.69 13.39
N GLU A 77 4.09 9.02 13.35
CA GLU A 77 4.58 9.87 14.42
C GLU A 77 3.79 9.67 15.71
N THR A 78 2.47 9.60 15.62
CA THR A 78 1.60 9.33 16.78
C THR A 78 1.87 7.96 17.40
N SER A 79 2.18 6.95 16.58
CA SER A 79 2.53 5.61 17.04
C SER A 79 3.91 5.60 17.71
N ARG A 80 4.87 6.32 17.13
CA ARG A 80 6.23 6.48 17.66
C ARG A 80 6.22 7.12 19.05
N MET A 81 5.49 8.22 19.19
CA MET A 81 5.36 8.94 20.48
C MET A 81 4.65 8.11 21.55
N ALA A 82 3.75 7.22 21.16
CA ALA A 82 3.03 6.33 22.06
C ALA A 82 3.76 5.00 22.34
N GLY A 83 4.96 4.77 21.79
CA GLY A 83 5.67 3.49 21.92
C GLY A 83 4.93 2.30 21.29
N ARG A 84 4.06 2.57 20.29
CA ARG A 84 3.28 1.55 19.58
C ARG A 84 4.09 0.95 18.42
N GLU A 85 3.61 -0.18 17.93
CA GLU A 85 4.17 -0.84 16.76
C GLU A 85 4.19 0.08 15.52
N LEU A 86 5.32 0.13 14.82
CA LEU A 86 5.54 1.04 13.68
C LEU A 86 5.53 0.38 12.31
N ARG A 87 5.46 -0.96 12.23
CA ARG A 87 5.55 -1.69 10.95
C ARG A 87 4.48 -1.23 9.98
N PHE A 88 3.21 -1.37 10.36
CA PHE A 88 2.10 -0.99 9.51
C PHE A 88 2.16 0.47 9.01
N PRO A 89 2.33 1.50 9.86
CA PRO A 89 2.40 2.88 9.36
C PRO A 89 3.66 3.17 8.53
N LYS A 90 4.78 2.46 8.76
CA LYS A 90 5.96 2.55 7.87
C LYS A 90 5.66 1.98 6.49
N GLU A 91 5.09 0.78 6.43
CA GLU A 91 4.76 0.12 5.17
C GLU A 91 3.73 0.90 4.35
N LYS A 92 2.72 1.50 5.01
CA LYS A 92 1.80 2.45 4.34
C LYS A 92 2.54 3.59 3.67
N LYS A 93 3.45 4.24 4.40
CA LYS A 93 4.25 5.35 3.88
C LYS A 93 5.09 4.88 2.68
N ASP A 94 5.78 3.76 2.80
CA ASP A 94 6.67 3.25 1.75
C ASP A 94 5.90 2.93 0.46
N ILE A 95 4.76 2.23 0.56
CA ILE A 95 3.88 1.94 -0.58
C ILE A 95 3.38 3.22 -1.27
N LEU A 96 2.95 4.22 -0.49
CA LEU A 96 2.47 5.50 -1.02
C LEU A 96 3.60 6.33 -1.65
N MET A 97 4.81 6.28 -1.10
CA MET A 97 5.98 6.93 -1.70
C MET A 97 6.36 6.28 -3.03
N ILE A 98 6.31 4.94 -3.14
CA ILE A 98 6.50 4.24 -4.41
C ILE A 98 5.47 4.72 -5.44
N ALA A 99 4.18 4.75 -5.06
CA ALA A 99 3.10 5.23 -5.93
C ALA A 99 3.31 6.69 -6.38
N HIS A 100 3.66 7.57 -5.43
CA HIS A 100 3.90 8.99 -5.70
C HIS A 100 5.10 9.21 -6.63
N ASN A 101 6.20 8.49 -6.41
CA ASN A 101 7.40 8.58 -7.23
C ASN A 101 7.17 8.06 -8.66
N GLN A 102 6.39 6.98 -8.81
CA GLN A 102 6.02 6.47 -10.13
C GLN A 102 5.20 7.50 -10.92
N LEU A 103 4.24 8.19 -10.30
CA LEU A 103 3.48 9.27 -10.94
C LEU A 103 4.36 10.47 -11.32
N GLY A 104 5.29 10.86 -10.45
CA GLY A 104 6.26 11.93 -10.74
C GLY A 104 7.21 11.57 -11.90
N GLY A 105 7.61 10.30 -11.99
CA GLY A 105 8.37 9.75 -13.11
C GLY A 105 7.56 9.65 -14.41
N SER A 106 6.28 9.30 -14.32
CA SER A 106 5.37 9.24 -15.48
C SER A 106 5.11 10.62 -16.09
N ASN A 107 5.02 11.68 -15.29
CA ASN A 107 4.86 13.06 -15.78
C ASN A 107 6.10 13.60 -16.54
N LEU A 108 7.29 13.04 -16.30
CA LEU A 108 8.48 13.38 -17.08
C LEU A 108 8.49 12.70 -18.47
N ASN A 109 7.85 11.54 -18.60
CA ASN A 109 7.74 10.83 -19.88
C ASN A 109 6.63 11.37 -20.78
N SER A 110 5.56 11.96 -20.23
CA SER A 110 4.51 12.60 -21.04
C SER A 110 4.93 13.96 -21.61
N ALA A 111 5.86 14.67 -20.97
CA ALA A 111 6.34 15.97 -21.43
C ALA A 111 7.35 15.91 -22.59
N SER A 112 7.77 14.71 -23.00
CA SER A 112 8.80 14.52 -24.05
C SER A 112 8.24 14.15 -25.42
N ILE A 113 6.90 14.09 -25.60
CA ILE A 113 6.28 13.66 -26.88
C ILE A 113 5.66 14.83 -27.69
N ASP A 114 5.51 16.03 -27.12
CA ASP A 114 4.83 17.15 -27.82
C ASP A 114 5.74 18.02 -28.72
N HIS A 115 6.96 17.60 -29.02
CA HIS A 115 7.90 18.36 -29.88
C HIS A 115 8.57 17.53 -30.99
N LEU A 116 7.76 16.84 -31.81
CA LEU A 116 8.14 16.46 -33.18
C LEU A 116 6.95 16.62 -34.13
#